data_AF-A0AAD1FES7-F1
#
_entry.id   AF-A0AAD1FES7-F1
#
_cell.length_a   1.000
_cell.length_b   1.000
_cell.length_c   1.000
_cell.angle_alpha   90.00
_cell.angle_beta   90.00
_cell.angle_gamma   90.00
#
_symmetry.space_group_name_H-M   'P 1'
#
loop_
_entity.id
_entity.type
_entity.pdbx_description
1 polymer ?
#
loop_
_entity_poly.entity_id
_entity_poly.type
_entity_poly.pdbx_seq_one_letter_code
_entity_poly.pdbx_strand_id
1 'polypeptide(L)'
;MTQAALIRSIDALLPQTQCGKCGHPGCRPYAEGIAQGEAINKCPPGGTSTIQAIAELLQVPPLPLDAPNGPVPPQIALIREAECIGCTKCIQACPVDAIVGAARQMHTVITDECTGCELCVAPCPVDCIDILPLAEPDASAQRARADQFRTRFESRNARLAREDARRQAEREARAARMAQAQASAGAPQDAVQAAIERVKAQKAAAPSLSDQQKRLKIEAAMAQVALKKAEAQFATYGTDELKAQVDELRRAHEQAKAALEAALETPVAAPTAVDEAALKQARIAAAMSRAQLAKAEKAFGETPSPDQQRQLAELRAAVDGAQQHLERLQNASAPQVPAAGEANLKAAKIALASRRAALKGAEQSGADEAELIPLRQALAEAERALHAAEDACGKAPPDLQRIDKRPVDPAIRALKTELAYARAEVSKLERRAEVDPAALAQARERLARAERALDEQS
;
A
#
# COMPACT_ATOMS: atom_id res chain seq x y z
N MET A 1 16.73 41.78 -13.13
CA MET A 1 16.50 40.36 -12.77
C MET A 1 15.45 39.80 -13.73
N THR A 2 15.62 38.59 -14.29
CA THR A 2 14.56 38.00 -15.12
C THR A 2 13.35 37.63 -14.24
N GLN A 3 12.14 37.55 -14.80
CA GLN A 3 10.95 37.19 -14.02
C GLN A 3 11.11 35.83 -13.33
N ALA A 4 11.67 34.83 -14.03
CA ALA A 4 11.97 33.53 -13.45
C ALA A 4 13.01 33.60 -12.31
N ALA A 5 14.00 34.48 -12.41
CA ALA A 5 14.97 34.68 -11.33
C ALA A 5 14.33 35.38 -10.12
N LEU A 6 13.43 36.35 -10.34
CA LEU A 6 12.70 37.03 -9.28
C LEU A 6 11.78 36.07 -8.52
N ILE A 7 11.02 35.24 -9.23
CA ILE A 7 10.16 34.22 -8.63
C ILE A 7 10.97 33.30 -7.71
N ARG A 8 12.14 32.81 -8.17
CA ARG A 8 13.02 31.98 -7.33
C ARG A 8 13.51 32.73 -6.10
N SER A 9 13.89 34.00 -6.22
CA SER A 9 14.35 34.80 -5.09
C SER A 9 13.24 34.99 -4.04
N ILE A 10 12.01 35.26 -4.48
CA ILE A 10 10.85 35.38 -3.57
C ILE A 10 10.52 34.03 -2.94
N ASP A 11 10.42 32.96 -3.74
CA ASP A 11 10.14 31.60 -3.24
C ASP A 11 11.18 31.17 -2.20
N ALA A 12 12.45 31.53 -2.42
CA ALA A 12 13.51 31.26 -1.48
C ALA A 12 13.28 31.91 -0.10
N LEU A 13 12.64 33.07 -0.03
CA LEU A 13 12.35 33.79 1.21
C LEU A 13 11.11 33.26 1.96
N LEU A 14 10.25 32.48 1.30
CA LEU A 14 9.05 31.94 1.93
C LEU A 14 9.38 30.81 2.92
N PRO A 15 8.50 30.54 3.91
CA PRO A 15 8.74 29.52 4.95
C PRO A 15 8.61 28.07 4.45
N GLN A 16 8.23 27.87 3.19
CA GLN A 16 8.19 26.56 2.52
C GLN A 16 7.29 25.51 3.19
N THR A 17 6.28 25.94 3.95
CA THR A 17 5.37 25.02 4.65
C THR A 17 4.38 24.30 3.73
N GLN A 18 4.13 24.85 2.53
CA GLN A 18 3.17 24.34 1.54
C GLN A 18 1.73 24.21 2.07
N CYS A 19 1.36 25.00 3.08
CA CYS A 19 0.07 24.86 3.77
C CYS A 19 -1.14 25.47 3.04
N GLY A 20 -0.90 26.38 2.10
CA GLY A 20 -1.94 27.09 1.36
C GLY A 20 -2.85 28.02 2.16
N LYS A 21 -2.49 28.36 3.41
CA LYS A 21 -3.24 29.30 4.27
C LYS A 21 -3.31 30.72 3.70
N CYS A 22 -2.46 31.08 2.72
CA CYS A 22 -2.49 32.35 1.99
C CYS A 22 -3.42 32.35 0.76
N GLY A 23 -4.15 31.25 0.49
CA GLY A 23 -5.02 31.10 -0.68
C GLY A 23 -4.35 30.51 -1.92
N HIS A 24 -3.03 30.30 -1.88
CA HIS A 24 -2.26 29.66 -2.96
C HIS A 24 -2.00 28.18 -2.67
N PRO A 25 -1.89 27.29 -3.69
CA PRO A 25 -1.70 25.85 -3.45
C PRO A 25 -0.29 25.47 -2.95
N GLY A 26 0.63 26.44 -2.82
CA GLY A 26 1.98 26.26 -2.31
C GLY A 26 2.75 27.57 -2.27
N CYS A 27 4.01 27.51 -1.82
CA CYS A 27 4.86 28.70 -1.70
C CYS A 27 5.23 29.29 -3.07
N ARG A 28 5.61 28.45 -4.03
CA ARG A 28 6.01 28.90 -5.36
C ARG A 28 4.89 29.64 -6.13
N PRO A 29 3.64 29.16 -6.18
CA PRO A 29 2.53 29.91 -6.78
C PRO A 29 2.32 31.28 -6.14
N TYR A 30 2.49 31.39 -4.82
CA TYR A 30 2.43 32.70 -4.15
C TYR A 30 3.58 33.61 -4.55
N ALA A 31 4.81 33.07 -4.67
CA ALA A 31 5.95 33.81 -5.20
C ALA A 31 5.74 34.30 -6.64
N GLU A 32 5.07 33.50 -7.47
CA GLU A 32 4.65 33.87 -8.83
C GLU A 32 3.64 35.02 -8.82
N GLY A 33 2.64 34.96 -7.93
CA GLY A 33 1.69 36.04 -7.72
C GLY A 33 2.37 37.34 -7.28
N ILE A 34 3.28 37.28 -6.30
CA ILE A 34 4.05 38.45 -5.85
C ILE A 34 4.87 39.04 -7.00
N ALA A 35 5.55 38.19 -7.79
CA ALA A 35 6.32 38.65 -8.95
C ALA A 35 5.45 39.31 -10.04
N GLN A 36 4.13 39.08 -10.01
CA GLN A 36 3.13 39.69 -10.88
C GLN A 36 2.42 40.90 -10.23
N GLY A 37 2.81 41.30 -9.02
CA GLY A 37 2.26 42.46 -8.32
C GLY A 37 1.21 42.14 -7.24
N GLU A 38 1.05 40.88 -6.86
CA GLU A 38 0.23 40.51 -5.70
C GLU A 38 0.84 40.99 -4.38
N ALA A 39 -0.01 41.23 -3.37
CA ALA A 39 0.41 41.68 -2.05
C ALA A 39 1.34 40.67 -1.33
N ILE A 40 2.40 41.19 -0.71
CA ILE A 40 3.49 40.44 -0.07
C ILE A 40 3.19 39.94 1.35
N ASN A 41 2.01 40.28 1.88
CA ASN A 41 1.64 40.16 3.29
C ASN A 41 0.61 39.09 3.60
N LYS A 42 0.41 38.11 2.71
CA LYS A 42 -0.65 37.11 2.87
C LYS A 42 -0.21 35.82 3.55
N CYS A 43 1.07 35.64 3.89
CA CYS A 43 1.62 34.35 4.36
C CYS A 43 1.59 34.24 5.90
N PRO A 44 0.65 33.50 6.52
CA PRO A 44 0.54 33.46 7.98
C PRO A 44 1.72 32.78 8.69
N PRO A 45 2.27 31.65 8.20
CA PRO A 45 3.49 31.06 8.78
C PRO A 45 4.76 31.87 8.52
N GLY A 46 4.75 32.73 7.50
CA GLY A 46 5.90 33.59 7.17
C GLY A 46 5.96 34.82 8.08
N GLY A 47 4.80 35.32 8.49
CA GLY A 47 4.68 36.44 9.41
C GLY A 47 5.42 37.69 8.95
N THR A 48 5.71 38.56 9.92
CA THR A 48 6.36 39.85 9.66
C THR A 48 7.77 39.72 9.11
N SER A 49 8.55 38.71 9.55
CA SER A 49 9.93 38.52 9.09
C SER A 49 10.02 38.21 7.60
N THR A 50 9.13 37.35 7.09
CA THR A 50 9.04 37.04 5.65
C THR A 50 8.60 38.28 4.86
N ILE A 51 7.64 39.04 5.37
CA ILE A 51 7.17 40.27 4.73
C ILE A 51 8.31 41.28 4.59
N GLN A 52 9.07 41.50 5.66
CA GLN A 52 10.21 42.41 5.66
C GLN A 52 11.27 41.99 4.63
N ALA A 53 11.63 40.70 4.60
CA ALA A 53 12.63 40.20 3.65
C ALA A 53 12.17 40.36 2.19
N ILE A 54 10.89 40.11 1.89
CA ILE A 54 10.32 40.28 0.55
C ILE A 54 10.21 41.76 0.20
N ALA A 55 9.79 42.61 1.14
CA ALA A 55 9.71 44.06 0.98
C ALA A 55 11.08 44.65 0.62
N GLU A 56 12.14 44.21 1.32
CA GLU A 56 13.51 44.58 1.04
C GLU A 56 13.96 44.09 -0.35
N LEU A 57 13.70 42.83 -0.70
CA LEU A 57 14.03 42.29 -2.03
C LEU A 57 13.37 43.08 -3.17
N LEU A 58 12.12 43.50 -2.97
CA LEU A 58 11.33 44.23 -3.97
C LEU A 58 11.49 45.76 -3.89
N GLN A 59 12.18 46.27 -2.87
CA GLN A 59 12.33 47.70 -2.59
C GLN A 59 10.98 48.42 -2.43
N VAL A 60 10.05 47.80 -1.70
CA VAL A 60 8.72 48.34 -1.38
C VAL A 60 8.54 48.47 0.15
N PRO A 61 7.65 49.36 0.64
CA PRO A 61 7.35 49.43 2.06
C PRO A 61 6.74 48.11 2.59
N PRO A 62 7.10 47.66 3.80
CA PRO A 62 6.47 46.49 4.40
C PRO A 62 5.00 46.78 4.72
N LEU A 63 4.16 45.78 4.51
CA LEU A 63 2.73 45.83 4.82
C LEU A 63 2.44 45.04 6.11
N PRO A 64 1.39 45.39 6.87
CA PRO A 64 0.94 44.55 8.00
C PRO A 64 0.46 43.19 7.48
N LEU A 65 0.64 42.12 8.26
CA LEU A 65 0.16 40.78 7.88
C LEU A 65 -1.35 40.79 7.62
N ASP A 66 -1.75 40.40 6.42
CA ASP A 66 -3.14 40.19 6.01
C ASP A 66 -3.48 38.70 6.13
N ALA A 67 -3.82 38.30 7.36
CA ALA A 67 -4.20 36.93 7.70
C ALA A 67 -5.38 36.97 8.68
N PRO A 68 -6.60 36.55 8.28
CA PRO A 68 -7.79 36.60 9.13
C PRO A 68 -7.63 35.88 10.47
N ASN A 69 -6.82 34.81 10.47
CA ASN A 69 -6.56 33.98 11.65
C ASN A 69 -5.22 34.31 12.34
N GLY A 70 -4.59 35.44 11.97
CA GLY A 70 -3.32 35.88 12.54
C GLY A 70 -2.11 35.06 12.09
N PRO A 71 -0.92 35.32 12.67
CA PRO A 71 0.30 34.57 12.39
C PRO A 71 0.19 33.13 12.89
N VAL A 72 0.85 32.21 12.18
CA VAL A 72 0.91 30.80 12.58
C VAL A 72 2.31 30.51 13.13
N PRO A 73 2.46 30.16 14.42
CA PRO A 73 3.76 29.86 14.99
C PRO A 73 4.33 28.56 14.39
N PRO A 74 5.65 28.34 14.51
CA PRO A 74 6.26 27.05 14.21
C PRO A 74 5.55 25.94 14.98
N GLN A 75 5.20 24.85 14.30
CA GLN A 75 4.42 23.76 14.87
C GLN A 75 4.68 22.45 14.11
N ILE A 76 4.28 21.34 14.71
CA ILE A 76 4.42 19.99 14.13
C ILE A 76 3.14 19.19 14.33
N ALA A 77 2.93 18.21 13.46
CA ALA A 77 1.90 17.21 13.67
C ALA A 77 2.42 16.09 14.59
N LEU A 78 1.57 15.58 15.47
CA LEU A 78 1.78 14.38 16.27
C LEU A 78 0.66 13.39 15.98
N ILE A 79 0.99 12.16 15.63
CA ILE A 79 -0.01 11.09 15.46
C ILE A 79 -0.09 10.30 16.76
N ARG A 80 -1.30 10.18 17.31
CA ARG A 80 -1.60 9.29 18.44
C ARG A 80 -1.62 7.84 17.94
N GLU A 81 -0.48 7.18 18.04
CA GLU A 81 -0.24 5.86 17.45
C GLU A 81 -1.26 4.80 17.88
N ALA A 82 -1.70 4.84 19.14
CA ALA A 82 -2.70 3.92 19.70
C ALA A 82 -4.08 4.00 19.02
N GLU A 83 -4.42 5.15 18.42
CA GLU A 83 -5.70 5.38 17.74
C GLU A 83 -5.58 5.22 16.22
N CYS A 84 -4.35 5.15 15.71
CA CYS A 84 -4.07 5.08 14.28
C CYS A 84 -4.46 3.73 13.69
N ILE A 85 -5.38 3.72 12.72
CA ILE A 85 -5.83 2.49 12.04
C ILE A 85 -5.00 2.12 10.79
N GLY A 86 -3.93 2.85 10.49
CA GLY A 86 -3.10 2.54 9.32
C GLY A 86 -3.76 2.77 7.96
N CYS A 87 -4.63 3.78 7.83
CA CYS A 87 -5.38 4.03 6.58
C CYS A 87 -4.60 4.70 5.43
N THR A 88 -3.39 5.21 5.69
CA THR A 88 -2.46 5.89 4.75
C THR A 88 -2.91 7.23 4.15
N LYS A 89 -4.10 7.74 4.50
CA LYS A 89 -4.60 9.04 3.97
C LYS A 89 -3.72 10.23 4.36
N CYS A 90 -3.18 10.23 5.58
CA CYS A 90 -2.28 11.27 6.07
C CYS A 90 -0.95 11.29 5.28
N ILE A 91 -0.38 10.12 4.95
CA ILE A 91 0.83 10.01 4.11
C ILE A 91 0.59 10.64 2.74
N GLN A 92 -0.54 10.34 2.11
CA GLN A 92 -0.87 10.89 0.78
C GLN A 92 -1.00 12.41 0.80
N ALA A 93 -1.54 12.97 1.89
CA ALA A 93 -1.74 14.40 2.08
C ALA A 93 -0.47 15.15 2.49
N CYS A 94 0.53 14.48 3.08
CA CYS A 94 1.76 15.13 3.54
C CYS A 94 2.58 15.65 2.35
N PRO A 95 2.83 16.97 2.23
CA PRO A 95 3.54 17.54 1.09
C PRO A 95 5.05 17.27 1.10
N VAL A 96 5.62 16.86 2.24
CA VAL A 96 7.07 16.70 2.42
C VAL A 96 7.46 15.27 2.81
N ASP A 97 6.51 14.33 2.74
CA ASP A 97 6.68 12.93 3.15
C ASP A 97 7.23 12.76 4.59
N ALA A 98 6.87 13.67 5.51
CA ALA A 98 7.27 13.62 6.91
C ALA A 98 6.51 12.58 7.75
N ILE A 99 5.53 11.88 7.17
CA ILE A 99 4.76 10.83 7.87
C ILE A 99 5.23 9.48 7.37
N VAL A 100 5.61 8.60 8.30
CA VAL A 100 6.06 7.24 8.02
C VAL A 100 5.08 6.21 8.54
N GLY A 101 5.02 5.07 7.86
CA GLY A 101 4.21 3.90 8.21
C GLY A 101 3.69 3.20 6.95
N ALA A 102 2.74 2.28 7.12
CA ALA A 102 2.23 1.45 6.03
C ALA A 102 0.75 1.12 6.21
N ALA A 103 0.13 0.57 5.17
CA ALA A 103 -1.24 0.12 5.24
C ALA A 103 -1.43 -0.89 6.38
N ARG A 104 -2.41 -0.62 7.25
CA ARG A 104 -2.74 -1.42 8.46
C ARG A 104 -1.61 -1.46 9.51
N GLN A 105 -0.66 -0.53 9.44
CA GLN A 105 0.36 -0.30 10.45
C GLN A 105 0.20 1.11 11.03
N MET A 106 0.61 1.32 12.28
CA MET A 106 0.60 2.65 12.88
C MET A 106 1.51 3.61 12.10
N HIS A 107 1.09 4.87 12.03
CA HIS A 107 1.87 5.94 11.42
C HIS A 107 2.46 6.83 12.50
N THR A 108 3.62 7.41 12.22
CA THR A 108 4.26 8.40 13.07
C THR A 108 4.85 9.53 12.24
N VAL A 109 5.21 10.66 12.87
CA VAL A 109 5.71 11.87 12.21
C VAL A 109 7.19 12.03 12.50
N ILE A 110 7.99 12.22 11.45
CA ILE A 110 9.38 12.67 11.57
C ILE A 110 9.33 14.18 11.86
N THR A 111 9.48 14.54 13.13
CA THR A 111 9.30 15.92 13.62
C THR A 111 10.17 16.93 12.88
N ASP A 112 11.40 16.55 12.55
CA ASP A 112 12.39 17.43 11.92
C ASP A 112 12.05 17.74 10.46
N GLU A 113 11.28 16.86 9.81
CA GLU A 113 10.82 17.04 8.43
C GLU A 113 9.42 17.65 8.37
N CYS A 114 8.68 17.67 9.48
CA CYS A 114 7.31 18.17 9.52
C CYS A 114 7.28 19.69 9.41
N THR A 115 6.51 20.19 8.44
CA THR A 115 6.33 21.64 8.24
C THR A 115 5.25 22.27 9.11
N GLY A 116 4.47 21.46 9.84
CA GLY A 116 3.31 21.97 10.59
C GLY A 116 2.17 22.49 9.69
N CYS A 117 2.08 22.03 8.44
CA CYS A 117 1.09 22.51 7.48
C CYS A 117 -0.36 22.08 7.73
N GLU A 118 -0.59 21.13 8.64
CA GLU A 118 -1.91 20.61 9.04
C GLU A 118 -2.72 19.90 7.94
N LEU A 119 -2.19 19.77 6.72
CA LEU A 119 -2.87 19.10 5.60
C LEU A 119 -3.25 17.64 5.89
N CYS A 120 -2.60 17.01 6.86
CA CYS A 120 -2.85 15.63 7.27
C CYS A 120 -4.03 15.47 8.25
N VAL A 121 -4.48 16.54 8.92
CA VAL A 121 -5.51 16.50 9.96
C VAL A 121 -6.86 16.10 9.35
N ALA A 122 -7.37 16.89 8.40
CA ALA A 122 -8.69 16.66 7.81
C ALA A 122 -8.85 15.28 7.10
N PRO A 123 -7.83 14.73 6.40
CA PRO A 123 -7.91 13.39 5.82
C PRO A 123 -7.96 12.22 6.83
N CYS A 124 -7.62 12.44 8.11
CA CYS A 124 -7.55 11.38 9.11
C CYS A 124 -8.97 10.95 9.56
N PRO A 125 -9.42 9.72 9.24
CA PRO A 125 -10.81 9.29 9.51
C PRO A 125 -11.10 9.01 10.98
N VAL A 126 -10.06 8.81 11.79
CA VAL A 126 -10.15 8.54 13.24
C VAL A 126 -9.70 9.74 14.07
N ASP A 127 -9.35 10.85 13.41
CA ASP A 127 -8.97 12.11 14.07
C ASP A 127 -7.86 11.95 15.14
N CYS A 128 -6.84 11.15 14.83
CA CYS A 128 -5.73 10.83 15.73
C CYS A 128 -4.53 11.77 15.60
N ILE A 129 -4.68 12.98 15.04
CA ILE A 129 -3.56 13.88 14.73
C ILE A 129 -3.72 15.19 15.49
N ASP A 130 -2.75 15.49 16.35
CA ASP A 130 -2.66 16.74 17.10
C ASP A 130 -1.64 17.68 16.45
N ILE A 131 -1.81 18.99 16.65
CA ILE A 131 -0.84 20.01 16.25
C ILE A 131 -0.20 20.57 17.51
N LEU A 132 1.12 20.42 17.61
CA LEU A 132 1.90 20.87 18.75
C LEU A 132 2.75 22.08 18.36
N PRO A 133 2.69 23.18 19.13
CA PRO A 133 3.56 24.32 18.89
C PRO A 133 5.02 23.94 19.18
N LEU A 134 5.92 24.55 18.43
CA LEU A 134 7.36 24.53 18.68
C LEU A 134 7.81 25.89 19.19
N ALA A 135 8.92 25.88 19.92
CA ALA A 135 9.63 27.12 20.22
C ALA A 135 10.05 27.82 18.92
N GLU A 136 10.01 29.15 18.92
CA GLU A 136 10.46 29.93 17.77
C GLU A 136 11.98 29.75 17.60
N PRO A 137 12.43 29.18 16.47
CA PRO A 137 13.85 29.07 16.18
C PRO A 137 14.41 30.45 15.81
N ASP A 138 15.72 30.63 15.94
CA ASP A 138 16.38 31.81 15.39
C ASP A 138 16.24 31.87 13.85
N ALA A 139 16.52 33.03 13.26
CA ALA A 139 16.34 33.26 11.84
C ALA A 139 17.19 32.33 10.94
N SER A 140 18.39 31.93 11.38
CA SER A 140 19.25 31.02 10.61
C SER A 140 18.68 29.61 10.61
N ALA A 141 18.27 29.12 11.78
CA ALA A 141 17.62 27.82 11.93
C ALA A 141 16.27 27.78 11.20
N GLN A 142 15.48 28.86 11.24
CA GLN A 142 14.24 28.99 10.48
C GLN A 142 14.49 28.88 8.97
N ARG A 143 15.55 29.54 8.49
CA ARG A 143 15.92 29.50 7.08
C ARG A 143 16.38 28.11 6.64
N ALA A 144 17.24 27.47 7.42
CA ALA A 144 17.70 26.11 7.14
C ALA A 144 16.54 25.11 7.06
N ARG A 145 15.55 25.22 7.97
CA ARG A 145 14.33 24.40 7.93
C ARG A 145 13.51 24.67 6.67
N ALA A 146 13.33 25.93 6.27
CA ALA A 146 12.60 26.26 5.04
C ALA A 146 13.28 25.65 3.79
N ASP A 147 14.61 25.70 3.69
CA ASP A 147 15.34 25.09 2.57
C ASP A 147 15.27 23.55 2.59
N GLN A 148 15.29 22.92 3.78
CA GLN A 148 15.04 21.49 3.94
C GLN A 148 13.62 21.11 3.48
N PHE A 149 12.60 21.88 3.88
CA PHE A 149 11.21 21.65 3.50
C PHE A 149 11.01 21.77 1.99
N ARG A 150 11.63 22.76 1.35
CA ARG A 150 11.65 22.90 -0.12
C ARG A 150 12.22 21.65 -0.78
N THR A 151 13.38 21.20 -0.32
CA THR A 151 14.06 20.01 -0.86
C THR A 151 13.19 18.75 -0.73
N ARG A 152 12.54 18.55 0.42
CA ARG A 152 11.62 17.42 0.64
C ARG A 152 10.40 17.49 -0.26
N PHE A 153 9.78 18.66 -0.38
CA PHE A 153 8.64 18.89 -1.27
C PHE A 153 8.97 18.59 -2.74
N GLU A 154 10.11 19.10 -3.21
CA GLU A 154 10.59 18.86 -4.58
C GLU A 154 10.89 17.37 -4.82
N SER A 155 11.56 16.71 -3.87
CA SER A 155 11.83 15.27 -3.93
C SER A 155 10.55 14.44 -4.03
N ARG A 156 9.54 14.76 -3.20
CA ARG A 156 8.23 14.11 -3.24
C ARG A 156 7.54 14.31 -4.60
N ASN A 157 7.48 15.54 -5.09
CA ASN A 157 6.83 15.84 -6.36
C ASN A 157 7.54 15.15 -7.53
N ALA A 158 8.87 15.11 -7.52
CA ALA A 158 9.64 14.37 -8.51
C ALA A 158 9.36 12.86 -8.44
N ARG A 159 9.19 12.29 -7.23
CA ARG A 159 8.80 10.89 -7.04
C ARG A 159 7.39 10.62 -7.60
N LEU A 160 6.41 11.43 -7.27
CA LEU A 160 5.04 11.29 -7.77
C LEU A 160 4.97 11.42 -9.29
N ALA A 161 5.67 12.39 -9.87
CA ALA A 161 5.74 12.56 -11.32
C ALA A 161 6.30 11.32 -12.02
N ARG A 162 7.35 10.69 -11.46
CA ARG A 162 7.89 9.42 -11.99
C ARG A 162 6.89 8.27 -11.90
N GLU A 163 6.17 8.16 -10.77
CA GLU A 163 5.16 7.12 -10.58
C GLU A 163 3.98 7.28 -11.54
N ASP A 164 3.50 8.51 -11.74
CA ASP A 164 2.38 8.80 -12.63
C ASP A 164 2.77 8.63 -14.10
N ALA A 165 3.96 9.07 -14.50
CA ALA A 165 4.49 8.79 -15.84
C ALA A 165 4.57 7.28 -16.13
N ARG A 166 5.02 6.47 -15.15
CA ARG A 166 5.03 5.00 -15.27
C ARG A 166 3.62 4.44 -15.44
N ARG A 167 2.65 4.87 -14.61
CA ARG A 167 1.25 4.40 -14.71
C ARG A 167 0.62 4.79 -16.04
N GLN A 168 0.92 5.98 -16.54
CA GLN A 168 0.43 6.45 -17.83
C GLN A 168 1.01 5.61 -18.98
N ALA A 169 2.33 5.41 -19.00
CA ALA A 169 2.98 4.56 -19.99
C ALA A 169 2.44 3.11 -19.98
N GLU A 170 2.15 2.54 -18.80
CA GLU A 170 1.51 1.22 -18.69
C GLU A 170 0.10 1.19 -19.29
N ARG A 171 -0.69 2.26 -19.09
CA ARG A 171 -2.05 2.38 -19.66
C ARG A 171 -1.99 2.53 -21.17
N GLU A 172 -1.11 3.38 -21.67
CA GLU A 172 -0.88 3.59 -23.10
C GLU A 172 -0.42 2.29 -23.77
N ALA A 173 0.51 1.55 -23.14
CA ALA A 173 0.94 0.24 -23.63
C ALA A 173 -0.20 -0.80 -23.65
N ARG A 174 -1.07 -0.82 -22.64
CA ARG A 174 -2.27 -1.68 -22.64
C ARG A 174 -3.24 -1.29 -23.74
N ALA A 175 -3.51 0.01 -23.92
CA ALA A 175 -4.37 0.52 -24.98
C ALA A 175 -3.81 0.18 -26.37
N ALA A 176 -2.51 0.36 -26.59
CA ALA A 176 -1.82 0.01 -27.83
C ALA A 176 -1.91 -1.51 -28.11
N ARG A 177 -1.72 -2.36 -27.11
CA ARG A 177 -1.90 -3.83 -27.26
C ARG A 177 -3.34 -4.19 -27.62
N MET A 178 -4.33 -3.53 -27.03
CA MET A 178 -5.74 -3.75 -27.35
C MET A 178 -6.08 -3.30 -28.77
N ALA A 179 -5.60 -2.12 -29.19
CA ALA A 179 -5.77 -1.60 -30.54
C ALA A 179 -5.09 -2.51 -31.58
N GLN A 180 -3.89 -3.00 -31.28
CA GLN A 180 -3.16 -3.93 -32.15
C GLN A 180 -3.88 -5.28 -32.25
N ALA A 181 -4.40 -5.81 -31.13
CA ALA A 181 -5.21 -7.03 -31.11
C ALA A 181 -6.51 -6.90 -31.93
N GLN A 182 -7.18 -5.75 -31.85
CA GLN A 182 -8.39 -5.44 -32.62
C GLN A 182 -8.08 -5.27 -34.12
N ALA A 183 -6.96 -4.64 -34.48
CA ALA A 183 -6.51 -4.54 -35.86
C ALA A 183 -6.17 -5.92 -36.47
N SER A 184 -5.61 -6.84 -35.66
CA SER A 184 -5.37 -8.22 -36.08
C SER A 184 -6.61 -9.12 -36.05
N ALA A 185 -7.71 -8.70 -35.42
CA ALA A 185 -8.99 -9.43 -35.39
C ALA A 185 -9.81 -9.27 -36.69
N GLY A 186 -9.35 -8.46 -37.64
CA GLY A 186 -9.87 -8.39 -39.01
C GLY A 186 -9.29 -9.47 -39.95
N ALA A 187 -8.45 -10.39 -39.46
CA ALA A 187 -7.91 -11.49 -40.26
C ALA A 187 -8.88 -12.69 -40.34
N PRO A 188 -8.92 -13.45 -41.45
CA PRO A 188 -9.81 -14.61 -41.60
C PRO A 188 -9.60 -15.61 -40.46
N GLN A 189 -10.68 -16.25 -40.00
CA GLN A 189 -10.74 -17.12 -38.81
C GLN A 189 -9.65 -18.23 -38.79
N ASP A 190 -9.13 -18.63 -39.95
CA ASP A 190 -8.03 -19.59 -40.09
C ASP A 190 -6.70 -19.14 -39.45
N ALA A 191 -6.42 -17.83 -39.41
CA ALA A 191 -5.16 -17.31 -38.86
C ALA A 191 -5.09 -17.40 -37.33
N VAL A 192 -6.24 -17.28 -36.66
CA VAL A 192 -6.35 -17.36 -35.19
C VAL A 192 -6.18 -18.80 -34.72
N GLN A 193 -6.73 -19.76 -35.45
CA GLN A 193 -6.58 -21.19 -35.16
C GLN A 193 -5.11 -21.64 -35.35
N ALA A 194 -4.46 -21.20 -36.42
CA ALA A 194 -3.04 -21.48 -36.66
C ALA A 194 -2.10 -20.87 -35.60
N ALA A 195 -2.47 -19.71 -35.02
CA ALA A 195 -1.73 -19.09 -33.92
C ALA A 195 -1.90 -19.88 -32.60
N ILE A 196 -3.12 -20.36 -32.31
CA ILE A 196 -3.40 -21.20 -31.14
C ILE A 196 -2.64 -22.52 -31.22
N GLU A 197 -2.55 -23.12 -32.41
CA GLU A 197 -1.80 -24.36 -32.63
C GLU A 197 -0.28 -24.18 -32.48
N ARG A 198 0.28 -23.06 -32.96
CA ARG A 198 1.70 -22.72 -32.72
C ARG A 198 2.02 -22.52 -31.24
N VAL A 199 1.15 -21.85 -30.49
CA VAL A 199 1.35 -21.62 -29.04
C VAL A 199 1.21 -22.92 -28.25
N LYS A 200 0.29 -23.81 -28.67
CA LYS A 200 0.17 -25.17 -28.10
C LYS A 200 1.41 -26.02 -28.41
N ALA A 201 1.93 -25.96 -29.64
CA ALA A 201 3.16 -26.66 -30.03
C ALA A 201 4.41 -26.12 -29.28
N GLN A 202 4.51 -24.80 -29.08
CA GLN A 202 5.61 -24.20 -28.32
C GLN A 202 5.56 -24.53 -26.82
N LYS A 203 4.36 -24.61 -26.22
CA LYS A 203 4.20 -25.07 -24.83
C LYS A 203 4.43 -26.58 -24.67
N ALA A 204 4.20 -27.37 -25.71
CA ALA A 204 4.49 -28.81 -25.71
C ALA A 204 5.99 -29.13 -25.88
N ALA A 205 6.78 -28.19 -26.44
CA ALA A 205 8.21 -28.41 -26.71
C ALA A 205 9.16 -27.88 -25.62
N ALA A 206 8.66 -27.20 -24.58
CA ALA A 206 9.49 -26.72 -23.47
C ALA A 206 9.69 -27.85 -22.44
N PRO A 207 10.92 -28.30 -22.16
CA PRO A 207 11.15 -29.33 -21.15
C PRO A 207 10.72 -28.81 -19.77
N SER A 208 9.92 -29.61 -19.06
CA SER A 208 9.52 -29.30 -17.69
C SER A 208 10.74 -29.38 -16.78
N LEU A 209 11.20 -28.22 -16.28
CA LEU A 209 12.28 -28.17 -15.30
C LEU A 209 11.89 -28.96 -14.04
N SER A 210 12.83 -29.75 -13.51
CA SER A 210 12.68 -30.37 -12.19
C SER A 210 12.57 -29.30 -11.10
N ASP A 211 12.02 -29.64 -9.94
CA ASP A 211 11.90 -28.67 -8.84
C ASP A 211 13.27 -28.20 -8.32
N GLN A 212 14.29 -29.06 -8.42
CA GLN A 212 15.69 -28.68 -8.18
C GLN A 212 16.17 -27.64 -9.20
N GLN A 213 15.93 -27.85 -10.50
CA GLN A 213 16.28 -26.89 -11.55
C GLN A 213 15.51 -25.56 -11.39
N LYS A 214 14.24 -25.59 -10.97
CA LYS A 214 13.47 -24.36 -10.67
C LYS A 214 14.05 -23.59 -9.48
N ARG A 215 14.42 -24.30 -8.40
CA ARG A 215 15.05 -23.69 -7.22
C ARG A 215 16.39 -23.04 -7.57
N LEU A 216 17.26 -23.76 -8.27
CA LEU A 216 18.55 -23.25 -8.73
C LEU A 216 18.39 -22.07 -9.70
N LYS A 217 17.34 -22.06 -10.52
CA LYS A 217 17.02 -20.94 -11.41
C LYS A 217 16.62 -19.69 -10.64
N ILE A 218 15.83 -19.85 -9.58
CA ILE A 218 15.45 -18.75 -8.69
C ILE A 218 16.69 -18.23 -7.95
N GLU A 219 17.53 -19.12 -7.44
CA GLU A 219 18.75 -18.79 -6.72
C GLU A 219 19.76 -18.01 -7.59
N ALA A 220 20.02 -18.48 -8.81
CA ALA A 220 20.87 -17.78 -9.78
C ALA A 220 20.32 -16.39 -10.14
N ALA A 221 18.99 -16.26 -10.27
CA ALA A 221 18.34 -14.97 -10.54
C ALA A 221 18.43 -14.01 -9.34
N MET A 222 18.24 -14.52 -8.11
CA MET A 222 18.38 -13.71 -6.89
C MET A 222 19.83 -13.24 -6.69
N ALA A 223 20.81 -14.12 -6.91
CA ALA A 223 22.24 -13.78 -6.84
C ALA A 223 22.63 -12.73 -7.89
N GLN A 224 22.08 -12.82 -9.10
CA GLN A 224 22.30 -11.81 -10.15
C GLN A 224 21.75 -10.42 -9.76
N VAL A 225 20.55 -10.39 -9.17
CA VAL A 225 19.92 -9.15 -8.71
C VAL A 225 20.71 -8.54 -7.55
N ALA A 226 21.17 -9.36 -6.60
CA ALA A 226 22.01 -8.93 -5.49
C ALA A 226 23.33 -8.32 -5.98
N LEU A 227 24.02 -8.99 -6.91
CA LEU A 227 25.24 -8.49 -7.54
C LEU A 227 25.01 -7.13 -8.22
N LYS A 228 23.99 -7.02 -9.09
CA LYS A 228 23.69 -5.75 -9.79
C LYS A 228 23.41 -4.61 -8.82
N LYS A 229 22.74 -4.89 -7.70
CA LYS A 229 22.46 -3.89 -6.67
C LYS A 229 23.75 -3.42 -5.98
N ALA A 230 24.64 -4.35 -5.64
CA ALA A 230 25.93 -4.02 -5.03
C ALA A 230 26.85 -3.27 -6.01
N GLU A 231 26.87 -3.65 -7.30
CA GLU A 231 27.62 -2.93 -8.34
C GLU A 231 27.14 -1.48 -8.50
N ALA A 232 25.82 -1.25 -8.43
CA ALA A 232 25.26 0.10 -8.46
C ALA A 232 25.62 0.92 -7.21
N GLN A 233 25.64 0.30 -6.03
CA GLN A 233 26.09 0.95 -4.79
C GLN A 233 27.58 1.29 -4.84
N PHE A 234 28.42 0.36 -5.28
CA PHE A 234 29.84 0.60 -5.47
C PHE A 234 30.12 1.70 -6.50
N ALA A 235 29.39 1.73 -7.62
CA ALA A 235 29.51 2.80 -8.62
C ALA A 235 29.14 4.19 -8.06
N THR A 236 28.32 4.25 -7.02
CA THR A 236 27.87 5.50 -6.40
C THR A 236 28.83 5.99 -5.31
N TYR A 237 29.33 5.06 -4.47
CA TYR A 237 30.05 5.42 -3.23
C TYR A 237 31.53 5.03 -3.21
N GLY A 238 31.97 4.11 -4.10
CA GLY A 238 33.38 3.82 -4.37
C GLY A 238 34.22 3.30 -3.20
N THR A 239 33.62 2.79 -2.12
CA THR A 239 34.37 2.35 -0.93
C THR A 239 34.98 0.96 -1.09
N ASP A 240 36.10 0.69 -0.42
CA ASP A 240 36.78 -0.62 -0.44
C ASP A 240 35.92 -1.74 0.16
N GLU A 241 35.07 -1.42 1.13
CA GLU A 241 34.10 -2.36 1.72
C GLU A 241 33.04 -2.78 0.70
N LEU A 242 32.51 -1.82 -0.09
CA LEU A 242 31.56 -2.11 -1.18
C LEU A 242 32.23 -2.87 -2.32
N LYS A 243 33.52 -2.61 -2.58
CA LYS A 243 34.31 -3.38 -3.56
C LYS A 243 34.42 -4.85 -3.14
N ALA A 244 34.77 -5.11 -1.88
CA ALA A 244 34.84 -6.46 -1.34
C ALA A 244 33.46 -7.17 -1.40
N GLN A 245 32.38 -6.43 -1.11
CA GLN A 245 31.01 -6.96 -1.19
C GLN A 245 30.59 -7.29 -2.63
N VAL A 246 30.97 -6.49 -3.63
CA VAL A 246 30.74 -6.77 -5.05
C VAL A 246 31.50 -8.02 -5.49
N ASP A 247 32.76 -8.16 -5.08
CA ASP A 247 33.58 -9.33 -5.43
C ASP A 247 33.01 -10.63 -4.82
N GLU A 248 32.51 -10.57 -3.59
CA GLU A 248 31.83 -11.70 -2.93
C GLU A 248 30.53 -12.09 -3.66
N LEU A 249 29.67 -11.12 -3.96
CA LEU A 249 28.41 -11.36 -4.65
C LEU A 249 28.61 -11.82 -6.10
N ARG A 250 29.72 -11.43 -6.73
CA ARG A 250 30.09 -11.90 -8.07
C ARG A 250 30.42 -13.38 -8.05
N ARG A 251 31.24 -13.83 -7.09
CA ARG A 251 31.53 -15.25 -6.87
C ARG A 251 30.25 -16.03 -6.55
N ALA A 252 29.36 -15.49 -5.72
CA ALA A 252 28.09 -16.13 -5.40
C ALA A 252 27.17 -16.27 -6.63
N HIS A 253 27.11 -15.26 -7.50
CA HIS A 253 26.36 -15.34 -8.75
C HIS A 253 26.94 -16.38 -9.71
N GLU A 254 28.27 -16.40 -9.87
CA GLU A 254 28.96 -17.40 -10.70
C GLU A 254 28.72 -18.82 -10.18
N GLN A 255 28.80 -19.05 -8.86
CA GLN A 255 28.50 -20.33 -8.24
C GLN A 255 27.06 -20.78 -8.44
N ALA A 256 26.08 -19.89 -8.22
CA ALA A 256 24.66 -20.20 -8.41
C ALA A 256 24.32 -20.49 -9.88
N LYS A 257 24.95 -19.75 -10.81
CA LYS A 257 24.80 -19.98 -12.24
C LYS A 257 25.42 -21.31 -12.67
N ALA A 258 26.63 -21.64 -12.21
CA ALA A 258 27.29 -22.91 -12.49
C ALA A 258 26.48 -24.10 -11.93
N ALA A 259 25.89 -23.95 -10.74
CA ALA A 259 25.01 -24.96 -10.15
C ALA A 259 23.74 -25.20 -10.98
N LEU A 260 23.13 -24.13 -11.52
CA LEU A 260 22.01 -24.24 -12.44
C LEU A 260 22.40 -24.93 -13.75
N GLU A 261 23.53 -24.54 -14.34
CA GLU A 261 24.03 -25.13 -15.59
C GLU A 261 24.33 -26.62 -15.42
N ALA A 262 25.04 -27.01 -14.36
CA ALA A 262 25.29 -28.42 -14.04
C ALA A 262 24.00 -29.22 -13.81
N ALA A 263 22.99 -28.61 -13.17
CA ALA A 263 21.69 -29.25 -12.97
C ALA A 263 20.86 -29.35 -14.26
N LEU A 264 21.09 -28.50 -15.25
CA LEU A 264 20.47 -28.58 -16.58
C LEU A 264 21.16 -29.61 -17.48
N GLU A 265 22.44 -29.89 -17.25
CA GLU A 265 23.23 -30.90 -17.97
C GLU A 265 23.01 -32.34 -17.47
N THR A 266 22.50 -32.52 -16.25
CA THR A 266 22.23 -33.85 -15.68
C THR A 266 20.88 -34.39 -16.17
N PRO A 267 20.82 -35.54 -16.88
CA PRO A 267 19.55 -36.10 -17.37
C PRO A 267 18.65 -36.54 -16.22
N VAL A 268 17.36 -36.20 -16.31
CA VAL A 268 16.36 -36.44 -15.27
C VAL A 268 16.07 -37.94 -15.12
N ALA A 269 16.42 -38.54 -13.98
CA ALA A 269 15.85 -39.81 -13.54
C ALA A 269 14.39 -39.59 -13.09
N ALA A 270 13.53 -40.58 -13.35
CA ALA A 270 12.08 -40.50 -13.13
C ALA A 270 11.72 -40.01 -11.71
N PRO A 271 10.70 -39.15 -11.56
CA PRO A 271 10.43 -38.47 -10.30
C PRO A 271 9.87 -39.44 -9.26
N THR A 272 10.60 -39.62 -8.15
CA THR A 272 10.16 -40.38 -6.96
C THR A 272 9.77 -39.48 -5.79
N ALA A 273 9.35 -38.24 -6.05
CA ALA A 273 8.91 -37.32 -5.00
C ALA A 273 7.57 -36.66 -5.37
N VAL A 274 6.57 -36.93 -4.54
CA VAL A 274 5.21 -36.36 -4.54
C VAL A 274 5.02 -35.94 -3.05
N ASP A 275 4.35 -34.86 -2.62
CA ASP A 275 3.27 -34.17 -3.31
C ASP A 275 2.75 -32.84 -2.64
N GLU A 276 3.39 -31.69 -2.82
CA GLU A 276 2.71 -30.40 -2.55
C GLU A 276 2.13 -29.78 -3.84
N ALA A 277 2.88 -29.93 -4.94
CA ALA A 277 2.49 -29.41 -6.24
C ALA A 277 1.34 -30.20 -6.90
N ALA A 278 1.36 -31.53 -6.86
CA ALA A 278 0.27 -32.33 -7.42
C ALA A 278 -0.96 -32.32 -6.49
N LEU A 279 -0.79 -32.18 -5.17
CA LEU A 279 -1.89 -31.88 -4.24
C LEU A 279 -2.56 -30.54 -4.58
N LYS A 280 -1.77 -29.49 -4.84
CA LYS A 280 -2.29 -28.19 -5.29
C LYS A 280 -2.96 -28.29 -6.66
N GLN A 281 -2.39 -29.05 -7.59
CA GLN A 281 -2.96 -29.28 -8.91
C GLN A 281 -4.28 -30.05 -8.84
N ALA A 282 -4.38 -31.08 -8.00
CA ALA A 282 -5.60 -31.84 -7.76
C ALA A 282 -6.70 -30.99 -7.12
N ARG A 283 -6.36 -30.07 -6.19
CA ARG A 283 -7.32 -29.09 -5.64
C ARG A 283 -7.89 -28.17 -6.73
N ILE A 284 -7.03 -27.67 -7.61
CA ILE A 284 -7.45 -26.81 -8.72
C ILE A 284 -8.34 -27.59 -9.70
N ALA A 285 -7.96 -28.81 -10.06
CA ALA A 285 -8.73 -29.67 -10.96
C ALA A 285 -10.13 -29.96 -10.40
N ALA A 286 -10.23 -30.35 -9.12
CA ALA A 286 -11.52 -30.60 -8.46
C ALA A 286 -12.40 -29.34 -8.40
N ALA A 287 -11.82 -28.16 -8.20
CA ALA A 287 -12.55 -26.89 -8.22
C ALA A 287 -13.07 -26.54 -9.63
N MET A 288 -12.24 -26.73 -10.66
CA MET A 288 -12.62 -26.46 -12.05
C MET A 288 -13.73 -27.38 -12.54
N SER A 289 -13.65 -28.69 -12.27
CA SER A 289 -14.69 -29.65 -12.68
C SER A 289 -16.05 -29.34 -12.05
N ARG A 290 -16.08 -28.96 -10.76
CA ARG A 290 -17.34 -28.55 -10.09
C ARG A 290 -17.95 -27.29 -10.70
N ALA A 291 -17.10 -26.31 -11.03
CA ALA A 291 -17.56 -25.09 -11.68
C ALA A 291 -18.14 -25.35 -13.08
N GLN A 292 -17.54 -26.27 -13.84
CA GLN A 292 -18.04 -26.69 -15.15
C GLN A 292 -19.40 -27.39 -15.05
N LEU A 293 -19.57 -28.30 -14.09
CA LEU A 293 -20.85 -28.97 -13.83
C LEU A 293 -21.94 -27.97 -13.43
N ALA A 294 -21.68 -27.10 -12.45
CA ALA A 294 -22.64 -26.10 -11.99
C ALA A 294 -23.07 -25.13 -13.10
N LYS A 295 -22.13 -24.77 -14.00
CA LYS A 295 -22.42 -23.94 -15.17
C LYS A 295 -23.31 -24.67 -16.18
N ALA A 296 -23.06 -25.96 -16.42
CA ALA A 296 -23.85 -26.78 -17.33
C ALA A 296 -25.28 -27.02 -16.79
N GLU A 297 -25.42 -27.33 -15.50
CA GLU A 297 -26.73 -27.51 -14.85
C GLU A 297 -27.58 -26.24 -14.93
N LYS A 298 -26.97 -25.07 -14.70
CA LYS A 298 -27.66 -23.78 -14.85
C LYS A 298 -28.02 -23.46 -16.32
N ALA A 299 -27.21 -23.90 -17.27
CA ALA A 299 -27.43 -23.63 -18.69
C ALA A 299 -28.50 -24.53 -19.32
N PHE A 300 -28.65 -25.76 -18.85
CA PHE A 300 -29.60 -26.73 -19.42
C PHE A 300 -30.99 -26.72 -18.79
N GLY A 301 -31.14 -26.06 -17.63
CA GLY A 301 -32.45 -25.89 -16.98
C GLY A 301 -33.05 -27.20 -16.45
N GLU A 302 -34.36 -27.20 -16.20
CA GLU A 302 -35.06 -28.31 -15.52
C GLU A 302 -35.40 -29.49 -16.45
N THR A 303 -35.39 -29.29 -17.77
CA THR A 303 -35.72 -30.30 -18.79
C THR A 303 -34.64 -30.41 -19.88
N PRO A 304 -33.45 -30.94 -19.53
CA PRO A 304 -32.37 -31.13 -20.49
C PRO A 304 -32.72 -32.18 -21.57
N SER A 305 -32.28 -31.94 -22.80
CA SER A 305 -32.39 -32.89 -23.91
C SER A 305 -31.60 -34.18 -23.63
N PRO A 306 -31.86 -35.30 -24.35
CA PRO A 306 -31.10 -36.54 -24.16
C PRO A 306 -29.58 -36.37 -24.34
N ASP A 307 -29.15 -35.48 -25.22
CA ASP A 307 -27.73 -35.17 -25.44
C ASP A 307 -27.15 -34.35 -24.29
N GLN A 308 -27.90 -33.39 -23.78
CA GLN A 308 -27.53 -32.58 -22.61
C GLN A 308 -27.48 -33.42 -21.34
N GLN A 309 -28.38 -34.42 -21.21
CA GLN A 309 -28.36 -35.39 -20.12
C GLN A 309 -27.09 -36.24 -20.14
N ARG A 310 -26.64 -36.69 -21.33
CA ARG A 310 -25.35 -37.38 -21.49
C ARG A 310 -24.18 -36.49 -21.09
N GLN A 311 -24.18 -35.23 -21.51
CA GLN A 311 -23.13 -34.27 -21.17
C GLN A 311 -23.07 -33.97 -19.66
N LEU A 312 -24.22 -33.87 -18.98
CA LEU A 312 -24.26 -33.72 -17.52
C LEU A 312 -23.73 -34.97 -16.80
N ALA A 313 -24.02 -36.17 -17.30
CA ALA A 313 -23.50 -37.41 -16.75
C ALA A 313 -21.96 -37.49 -16.85
N GLU A 314 -21.38 -37.09 -17.98
CA GLU A 314 -19.92 -37.02 -18.17
C GLU A 314 -19.27 -36.01 -17.22
N LEU A 315 -19.87 -34.82 -17.06
CA LEU A 315 -19.36 -33.80 -16.15
C LEU A 315 -19.43 -34.24 -14.68
N ARG A 316 -20.47 -34.97 -14.29
CA ARG A 316 -20.58 -35.57 -12.94
C ARG A 316 -19.48 -36.62 -12.71
N ALA A 317 -19.28 -37.53 -13.66
CA ALA A 317 -18.19 -38.50 -13.58
C ALA A 317 -16.80 -37.83 -13.50
N ALA A 318 -16.59 -36.70 -14.21
CA ALA A 318 -15.35 -35.93 -14.14
C ALA A 318 -15.14 -35.23 -12.78
N VAL A 319 -16.22 -34.79 -12.13
CA VAL A 319 -16.17 -34.25 -10.76
C VAL A 319 -15.78 -35.36 -9.78
N ASP A 320 -16.42 -36.52 -9.85
CA ASP A 320 -16.15 -37.66 -8.98
C ASP A 320 -14.70 -38.14 -9.12
N GLY A 321 -14.21 -38.28 -10.35
CA GLY A 321 -12.83 -38.69 -10.61
C GLY A 321 -11.79 -37.70 -10.07
N ALA A 322 -12.05 -36.39 -10.21
CA ALA A 322 -11.15 -35.35 -9.68
C ALA A 322 -11.15 -35.30 -8.14
N GLN A 323 -12.29 -35.54 -7.50
CA GLN A 323 -12.40 -35.61 -6.04
C GLN A 323 -11.69 -36.84 -5.48
N GLN A 324 -11.90 -38.02 -6.06
CA GLN A 324 -11.21 -39.24 -5.66
C GLN A 324 -9.68 -39.15 -5.84
N HIS A 325 -9.21 -38.43 -6.86
CA HIS A 325 -7.78 -38.17 -7.03
C HIS A 325 -7.23 -37.26 -5.92
N LEU A 326 -7.94 -36.17 -5.61
CA LEU A 326 -7.56 -35.27 -4.52
C LEU A 326 -7.53 -35.99 -3.17
N GLU A 327 -8.53 -36.82 -2.86
CA GLU A 327 -8.59 -37.59 -1.61
C GLU A 327 -7.45 -38.59 -1.50
N ARG A 328 -7.11 -39.30 -2.60
CA ARG A 328 -5.95 -40.20 -2.63
C ARG A 328 -4.64 -39.47 -2.30
N LEU A 329 -4.44 -38.28 -2.86
CA LEU A 329 -3.22 -37.49 -2.60
C LEU A 329 -3.21 -36.89 -1.19
N GLN A 330 -4.35 -36.48 -0.66
CA GLN A 330 -4.49 -36.02 0.72
C GLN A 330 -4.16 -37.14 1.72
N ASN A 331 -4.63 -38.35 1.46
CA ASN A 331 -4.37 -39.51 2.31
C ASN A 331 -2.94 -40.05 2.19
N ALA A 332 -2.22 -39.73 1.11
CA ALA A 332 -0.83 -40.14 0.90
C ALA A 332 0.21 -39.19 1.55
N SER A 333 -0.20 -38.03 2.06
CA SER A 333 0.70 -37.03 2.65
C SER A 333 0.76 -37.14 4.17
N ALA A 334 1.80 -37.75 4.74
CA ALA A 334 2.11 -37.69 6.18
C ALA A 334 2.78 -36.34 6.54
N PRO A 335 2.54 -35.76 7.73
CA PRO A 335 3.09 -34.45 8.08
C PRO A 335 4.60 -34.53 8.39
N GLN A 336 5.40 -33.68 7.75
CA GLN A 336 6.82 -33.48 8.08
C GLN A 336 7.03 -32.16 8.85
N VAL A 337 7.82 -32.23 9.92
CA VAL A 337 8.13 -31.11 10.84
C VAL A 337 9.41 -30.38 10.38
N PRO A 338 9.41 -29.04 10.25
CA PRO A 338 10.63 -28.23 10.08
C PRO A 338 11.22 -27.77 11.43
N ALA A 339 12.48 -27.30 11.43
CA ALA A 339 13.33 -26.92 12.57
C ALA A 339 12.56 -26.53 13.86
N ALA A 340 12.65 -27.39 14.88
CA ALA A 340 11.65 -27.53 15.93
C ALA A 340 11.30 -26.26 16.72
N GLY A 341 12.26 -25.38 17.05
CA GLY A 341 12.00 -24.23 17.94
C GLY A 341 11.17 -23.11 17.29
N GLU A 342 11.58 -22.62 16.12
CA GLU A 342 10.90 -21.49 15.46
C GLU A 342 9.58 -21.89 14.81
N ALA A 343 9.49 -23.13 14.29
CA ALA A 343 8.25 -23.68 13.77
C ALA A 343 7.20 -23.84 14.88
N ASN A 344 7.61 -24.29 16.07
CA ASN A 344 6.72 -24.41 17.23
C ASN A 344 6.29 -23.04 17.76
N LEU A 345 7.18 -22.04 17.81
CA LEU A 345 6.81 -20.66 18.16
C LEU A 345 5.78 -20.09 17.18
N LYS A 346 6.03 -20.27 15.88
CA LYS A 346 5.12 -19.79 14.83
C LYS A 346 3.77 -20.51 14.91
N ALA A 347 3.76 -21.82 15.13
CA ALA A 347 2.55 -22.62 15.31
C ALA A 347 1.77 -22.18 16.56
N ALA A 348 2.45 -21.91 17.67
CA ALA A 348 1.82 -21.44 18.90
C ALA A 348 1.21 -20.02 18.74
N LYS A 349 1.90 -19.10 18.03
CA LYS A 349 1.36 -17.77 17.69
C LYS A 349 0.12 -17.85 16.81
N ILE A 350 0.13 -18.75 15.81
CA ILE A 350 -1.01 -18.99 14.94
C ILE A 350 -2.17 -19.59 15.75
N ALA A 351 -1.92 -20.58 16.58
CA ALA A 351 -2.92 -21.20 17.43
C ALA A 351 -3.57 -20.18 18.38
N LEU A 352 -2.78 -19.33 19.03
CA LEU A 352 -3.29 -18.26 19.88
C LEU A 352 -4.19 -17.28 19.12
N ALA A 353 -3.76 -16.82 17.94
CA ALA A 353 -4.56 -15.93 17.09
C ALA A 353 -5.89 -16.58 16.66
N SER A 354 -5.85 -17.86 16.28
CA SER A 354 -7.05 -18.62 15.91
C SER A 354 -8.01 -18.81 17.08
N ARG A 355 -7.53 -19.10 18.30
CA ARG A 355 -8.38 -19.26 19.49
C ARG A 355 -8.97 -17.92 19.94
N ARG A 356 -8.23 -16.82 19.85
CA ARG A 356 -8.76 -15.46 20.07
C ARG A 356 -9.85 -15.10 19.07
N ALA A 357 -9.63 -15.42 17.79
CA ALA A 357 -10.64 -15.19 16.75
C ALA A 357 -11.90 -16.04 16.95
N ALA A 358 -11.75 -17.30 17.36
CA ALA A 358 -12.88 -18.19 17.65
C ALA A 358 -13.70 -17.72 18.85
N LEU A 359 -13.05 -17.37 19.97
CA LEU A 359 -13.73 -16.84 21.15
C LEU A 359 -14.46 -15.53 20.83
N LYS A 360 -13.77 -14.57 20.18
CA LYS A 360 -14.37 -13.30 19.79
C LYS A 360 -15.51 -13.48 18.79
N GLY A 361 -15.39 -14.44 17.87
CA GLY A 361 -16.46 -14.79 16.93
C GLY A 361 -17.69 -15.33 17.66
N ALA A 362 -17.50 -16.24 18.62
CA ALA A 362 -18.58 -16.80 19.43
C ALA A 362 -19.26 -15.74 20.31
N GLU A 363 -18.48 -14.85 20.94
CA GLU A 363 -19.02 -13.71 21.70
C GLU A 363 -19.84 -12.78 20.82
N GLN A 364 -19.39 -12.50 19.59
CA GLN A 364 -20.10 -11.66 18.64
C GLN A 364 -21.36 -12.30 18.07
N SER A 365 -21.40 -13.63 17.97
CA SER A 365 -22.60 -14.38 17.58
C SER A 365 -23.57 -14.58 18.74
N GLY A 366 -23.26 -14.09 19.95
CA GLY A 366 -24.10 -14.26 21.12
C GLY A 366 -24.15 -15.69 21.64
N ALA A 367 -23.06 -16.45 21.48
CA ALA A 367 -22.92 -17.80 22.00
C ALA A 367 -23.16 -17.81 23.52
N ASP A 368 -23.76 -18.90 24.01
CA ASP A 368 -24.10 -19.01 25.42
C ASP A 368 -22.86 -19.30 26.29
N GLU A 369 -23.01 -19.18 27.61
CA GLU A 369 -21.89 -19.34 28.54
C GLU A 369 -21.30 -20.77 28.47
N ALA A 370 -22.10 -21.78 28.12
CA ALA A 370 -21.63 -23.16 27.97
C ALA A 370 -20.76 -23.33 26.71
N GLU A 371 -21.02 -22.58 25.65
CA GLU A 371 -20.21 -22.52 24.43
C GLU A 371 -18.94 -21.68 24.60
N LEU A 372 -18.97 -20.64 25.44
CA LEU A 372 -17.84 -19.75 25.69
C LEU A 372 -16.79 -20.36 26.63
N ILE A 373 -17.20 -21.14 27.64
CA ILE A 373 -16.29 -21.81 28.59
C ILE A 373 -15.18 -22.62 27.88
N PRO A 374 -15.47 -23.55 26.95
CA PRO A 374 -14.43 -24.33 26.27
C PRO A 374 -13.54 -23.47 25.37
N LEU A 375 -14.07 -22.38 24.79
CA LEU A 375 -13.29 -21.45 23.97
C LEU A 375 -12.32 -20.62 24.81
N ARG A 376 -12.72 -20.21 26.01
CA ARG A 376 -11.84 -19.54 27.00
C ARG A 376 -10.76 -20.50 27.52
N GLN A 377 -11.11 -21.76 27.79
CA GLN A 377 -10.14 -22.78 28.18
C GLN A 377 -9.13 -23.03 27.06
N ALA A 378 -9.58 -23.18 25.82
CA ALA A 378 -8.72 -23.37 24.65
C ALA A 378 -7.83 -22.14 24.38
N LEU A 379 -8.32 -20.93 24.66
CA LEU A 379 -7.51 -19.72 24.61
C LEU A 379 -6.41 -19.74 25.68
N ALA A 380 -6.75 -20.05 26.93
CA ALA A 380 -5.79 -20.14 28.03
C ALA A 380 -4.74 -21.23 27.80
N GLU A 381 -5.11 -22.36 27.20
CA GLU A 381 -4.17 -23.40 26.78
C GLU A 381 -3.22 -22.91 25.68
N ALA A 382 -3.74 -22.20 24.67
CA ALA A 382 -2.92 -21.62 23.62
C ALA A 382 -1.96 -20.54 24.15
N GLU A 383 -2.35 -19.78 25.17
CA GLU A 383 -1.49 -18.80 25.84
C GLU A 383 -0.36 -19.50 26.62
N ARG A 384 -0.65 -20.58 27.35
CA ARG A 384 0.39 -21.39 28.01
C ARG A 384 1.35 -22.03 27.00
N ALA A 385 0.82 -22.54 25.88
CA ALA A 385 1.62 -23.12 24.81
C ALA A 385 2.51 -22.08 24.11
N LEU A 386 2.04 -20.84 23.96
CA LEU A 386 2.86 -19.76 23.42
C LEU A 386 4.01 -19.41 24.36
N HIS A 387 3.77 -19.23 25.66
CA HIS A 387 4.84 -18.96 26.62
C HIS A 387 5.89 -20.08 26.62
N ALA A 388 5.45 -21.35 26.66
CA ALA A 388 6.37 -22.48 26.59
C ALA A 388 7.18 -22.52 25.28
N ALA A 389 6.57 -22.11 24.16
CA ALA A 389 7.25 -22.02 22.87
C ALA A 389 8.18 -20.80 22.78
N GLU A 390 7.86 -19.68 23.44
CA GLU A 390 8.72 -18.50 23.56
C GLU A 390 9.97 -18.81 24.38
N ASP A 391 9.80 -19.49 25.52
CA ASP A 391 10.91 -19.96 26.36
C ASP A 391 11.82 -20.95 25.61
N ALA A 392 11.23 -21.83 24.81
CA ALA A 392 11.97 -22.85 24.06
C ALA A 392 12.60 -22.34 22.73
N CYS A 393 12.23 -21.15 22.25
CA CYS A 393 12.69 -20.67 20.93
C CYS A 393 14.03 -19.93 20.94
N GLY A 394 14.54 -19.56 22.11
CA GLY A 394 15.83 -18.86 22.25
C GLY A 394 15.83 -17.38 21.82
N LYS A 395 14.66 -16.74 21.66
CA LYS A 395 14.54 -15.30 21.37
C LYS A 395 14.21 -14.52 22.64
N ALA A 396 14.92 -13.41 22.88
CA ALA A 396 14.63 -12.53 24.01
C ALA A 396 13.25 -11.85 23.85
N PRO A 397 12.45 -11.73 24.94
CA PRO A 397 11.15 -11.08 24.88
C PRO A 397 11.28 -9.56 24.67
N PRO A 398 10.40 -8.94 23.87
CA PRO A 398 10.38 -7.49 23.69
C PRO A 398 9.79 -6.78 24.92
N ASP A 399 10.38 -5.65 25.29
CA ASP A 399 9.92 -4.78 26.38
C ASP A 399 8.75 -3.90 25.91
N LEU A 400 7.60 -4.00 26.59
CA LEU A 400 6.35 -3.32 26.21
C LEU A 400 5.68 -2.67 27.44
N GLN A 401 5.51 -1.35 27.42
CA GLN A 401 4.71 -0.60 28.40
C GLN A 401 3.39 -0.11 27.80
N ARG A 402 2.30 -0.24 28.57
CA ARG A 402 0.92 0.04 28.13
C ARG A 402 0.31 1.21 28.90
N ILE A 403 -0.34 2.14 28.19
CA ILE A 403 -1.07 3.28 28.77
C ILE A 403 -2.45 3.38 28.09
N ASP A 404 -3.53 3.36 28.88
CA ASP A 404 -4.92 3.43 28.37
C ASP A 404 -5.41 4.89 28.19
N LYS A 405 -6.25 5.14 27.17
CA LYS A 405 -6.94 6.43 26.94
C LYS A 405 -8.46 6.29 26.80
N ARG A 406 -9.16 7.39 27.13
CA ARG A 406 -10.60 7.54 27.40
C ARG A 406 -11.50 7.35 26.14
N PRO A 407 -12.76 6.90 26.26
CA PRO A 407 -13.61 6.58 25.11
C PRO A 407 -14.16 7.84 24.41
N VAL A 408 -14.27 7.79 23.07
CA VAL A 408 -14.93 8.82 22.24
C VAL A 408 -16.45 8.67 22.31
N ASP A 409 -17.16 9.78 22.51
CA ASP A 409 -18.62 9.86 22.60
C ASP A 409 -19.30 9.35 21.30
N PRO A 410 -20.31 8.45 21.39
CA PRO A 410 -21.09 7.98 20.24
C PRO A 410 -21.72 9.09 19.38
N ALA A 411 -22.09 10.23 19.96
CA ALA A 411 -22.64 11.38 19.24
C ALA A 411 -21.61 12.01 18.31
N ILE A 412 -20.38 12.21 18.79
CA ILE A 412 -19.26 12.72 17.98
C ILE A 412 -18.92 11.75 16.85
N ARG A 413 -18.98 10.43 17.11
CA ARG A 413 -18.78 9.41 16.06
C ARG A 413 -19.84 9.50 14.96
N ALA A 414 -21.11 9.72 15.30
CA ALA A 414 -22.19 9.86 14.33
C ALA A 414 -22.00 11.11 13.45
N LEU A 415 -21.63 12.24 14.05
CA LEU A 415 -21.39 13.49 13.34
C LEU A 415 -20.20 13.41 12.38
N LYS A 416 -19.08 12.80 12.82
CA LYS A 416 -17.93 12.52 11.95
C LYS A 416 -18.29 11.60 10.78
N THR A 417 -19.20 10.65 11.01
CA THR A 417 -19.70 9.74 9.97
C THR A 417 -20.53 10.49 8.93
N GLU A 418 -21.50 11.32 9.34
CA GLU A 418 -22.31 12.14 8.43
C GLU A 418 -21.46 13.11 7.61
N LEU A 419 -20.47 13.75 8.23
CA LEU A 419 -19.52 14.62 7.53
C LEU A 419 -18.78 13.88 6.41
N ALA A 420 -18.32 12.65 6.68
CA ALA A 420 -17.64 11.83 5.68
C ALA A 420 -18.57 11.46 4.50
N TYR A 421 -19.83 11.11 4.78
CA TYR A 421 -20.82 10.80 3.74
C TYR A 421 -21.17 12.01 2.87
N ALA A 422 -21.37 13.19 3.48
CA ALA A 422 -21.68 14.42 2.75
C ALA A 422 -20.51 14.84 1.83
N ARG A 423 -19.25 14.72 2.29
CA ARG A 423 -18.06 14.98 1.45
C ARG A 423 -17.96 14.02 0.26
N ALA A 424 -18.26 12.74 0.48
CA ALA A 424 -18.23 11.72 -0.57
C ALA A 424 -19.28 11.97 -1.65
N GLU A 425 -20.47 12.46 -1.27
CA GLU A 425 -21.57 12.77 -2.18
C GLU A 425 -21.25 13.95 -3.10
N VAL A 426 -20.73 15.06 -2.55
CA VAL A 426 -20.26 16.21 -3.34
C VAL A 426 -19.19 15.78 -4.34
N SER A 427 -18.17 15.05 -3.87
CA SER A 427 -17.09 14.54 -4.74
C SER A 427 -17.58 13.57 -5.81
N LYS A 428 -18.66 12.81 -5.56
CA LYS A 428 -19.27 11.90 -6.55
C LYS A 428 -20.00 12.68 -7.64
N LEU A 429 -20.70 13.76 -7.29
CA LEU A 429 -21.46 14.59 -8.24
C LEU A 429 -20.53 15.44 -9.11
N GLU A 430 -19.47 16.00 -8.54
CA GLU A 430 -18.47 16.81 -9.26
C GLU A 430 -17.66 16.02 -10.29
N ARG A 431 -17.57 14.68 -10.15
CA ARG A 431 -16.85 13.79 -11.07
C ARG A 431 -17.70 13.25 -12.23
N ARG A 432 -19.00 13.57 -12.29
CA ARG A 432 -19.87 13.12 -13.38
C ARG A 432 -19.61 13.95 -14.64
N ALA A 433 -19.71 13.32 -15.81
CA ALA A 433 -19.55 13.99 -17.10
C ALA A 433 -20.66 15.03 -17.36
N GLU A 434 -21.86 14.77 -16.85
CA GLU A 434 -22.97 15.72 -16.80
C GLU A 434 -23.32 16.00 -15.34
N VAL A 435 -23.18 17.25 -14.92
CA VAL A 435 -23.44 17.70 -13.55
C VAL A 435 -24.84 18.28 -13.50
N ASP A 436 -25.73 17.68 -12.71
CA ASP A 436 -27.01 18.29 -12.33
C ASP A 436 -26.75 19.41 -11.30
N PRO A 437 -26.95 20.69 -11.65
CA PRO A 437 -26.64 21.81 -10.77
C PRO A 437 -27.48 21.82 -9.49
N ALA A 438 -28.73 21.33 -9.56
CA ALA A 438 -29.63 21.30 -8.41
C ALA A 438 -29.19 20.24 -7.40
N ALA A 439 -28.84 19.04 -7.88
CA ALA A 439 -28.30 17.97 -7.03
C ALA A 439 -26.96 18.36 -6.38
N LEU A 440 -26.08 19.04 -7.12
CA LEU A 440 -24.80 19.51 -6.58
C LEU A 440 -25.00 20.60 -5.51
N ALA A 441 -25.92 21.54 -5.73
CA ALA A 441 -26.26 22.56 -4.73
C ALA A 441 -26.79 21.94 -3.43
N GLN A 442 -27.69 20.95 -3.54
CA GLN A 442 -28.25 20.23 -2.39
C GLN A 442 -27.19 19.44 -1.61
N ALA A 443 -26.25 18.78 -2.31
CA ALA A 443 -25.15 18.05 -1.68
C ALA A 443 -24.18 18.99 -0.94
N ARG A 444 -23.90 20.17 -1.50
CA ARG A 444 -23.07 21.21 -0.85
C ARG A 444 -23.75 21.76 0.40
N GLU A 445 -25.05 21.96 0.36
CA GLU A 445 -25.81 22.39 1.54
C GLU A 445 -25.81 21.34 2.66
N ARG A 446 -25.92 20.05 2.31
CA ARG A 446 -25.78 18.94 3.26
C ARG A 446 -24.40 18.90 3.91
N LEU A 447 -23.34 19.10 3.12
CA LEU A 447 -21.97 19.19 3.63
C LEU A 447 -21.82 20.33 4.63
N ALA A 448 -22.29 21.53 4.29
CA ALA A 448 -22.22 22.69 5.16
C ALA A 448 -22.99 22.50 6.48
N ARG A 449 -24.12 21.77 6.48
CA ARG A 449 -24.84 21.40 7.70
C ARG A 449 -24.06 20.41 8.57
N ALA A 450 -23.44 19.40 7.97
CA ALA A 450 -22.66 18.41 8.70
C ALA A 450 -21.39 18.99 9.35
N GLU A 451 -20.77 19.99 8.70
CA GLU A 451 -19.61 20.71 9.25
C GLU A 451 -20.02 21.53 10.49
N ARG A 452 -21.09 22.33 10.40
CA ARG A 452 -21.60 23.10 11.55
C ARG A 452 -21.96 22.21 12.74
N ALA A 453 -22.63 21.09 12.50
CA ALA A 453 -23.07 20.19 13.57
C ALA A 453 -21.90 19.50 14.30
N LEU A 454 -20.77 19.27 13.62
CA LEU A 454 -19.57 18.72 14.27
C LEU A 454 -18.82 19.81 15.06
N ASP A 455 -18.75 21.03 14.51
CA ASP A 455 -18.13 22.18 15.17
C ASP A 455 -18.85 22.56 16.49
N GLU A 456 -20.17 22.39 16.55
CA GLU A 456 -20.97 22.61 17.77
C GLU A 456 -20.71 21.60 18.91
N GLN A 457 -20.02 20.48 18.63
CA GLN A 457 -19.81 19.36 19.54
C GLN A 457 -18.32 19.10 19.86
N SER A 458 -17.44 19.90 19.26
CA SER A 458 -15.99 19.92 19.49
C SER A 458 -15.66 20.93 20.57
#